data_AF-A0A1X7H9Z7-F1
#
_entry.id   AF-A0A1X7H9Z7-F1
#
_cell.length_a   1.000
_cell.length_b   1.000
_cell.length_c   1.000
_cell.angle_alpha   90.00
_cell.angle_beta   90.00
_cell.angle_gamma   90.00
#
_symmetry.space_group_name_H-M   'P 1'
#
loop_
_entity.id
_entity.type
_entity.pdbx_description
1 polymer ?
#
loop_
_entity_poly.entity_id
_entity_poly.type
_entity_poly.pdbx_seq_one_letter_code
_entity_poly.pdbx_strand_id
1 'polypeptide(L)'
;MAKKKGRKETPRTESTDKPATLKDLLNPQVIERLKAQADSLKADEAKRLEEERLKREAARKAEQKRLDNDFEHLLENSGMDWRKYK
;
A
#
# COMPACT_ATOMS: atom_id res chain seq x y z
N MET A 1 18.02 24.58 -74.97
CA MET A 1 16.69 24.04 -74.59
C MET A 1 16.88 22.98 -73.52
N ALA A 2 16.78 23.30 -72.23
CA ALA A 2 16.88 22.32 -71.14
C ALA A 2 15.67 22.46 -70.22
N LYS A 3 14.74 21.49 -70.28
CA LYS A 3 13.54 21.47 -69.42
C LYS A 3 13.89 20.90 -68.04
N LYS A 4 13.86 21.74 -67.00
CA LYS A 4 13.99 21.33 -65.60
C LYS A 4 12.66 20.73 -65.13
N LYS A 5 12.64 19.40 -64.94
CA LYS A 5 11.47 18.63 -64.52
C LYS A 5 11.24 18.86 -63.02
N GLY A 6 10.15 19.55 -62.68
CA GLY A 6 9.77 19.86 -61.30
C GLY A 6 9.52 18.60 -60.47
N ARG A 7 10.06 18.59 -59.25
CA ARG A 7 9.70 17.62 -58.20
C ARG A 7 8.24 17.86 -57.83
N LYS A 8 7.40 16.83 -57.96
CA LYS A 8 6.06 16.82 -57.36
C LYS A 8 6.23 16.51 -55.88
N GLU A 9 5.83 17.44 -55.04
CA GLU A 9 5.67 17.22 -53.60
C GLU A 9 4.49 16.26 -53.39
N THR A 10 4.73 15.17 -52.69
CA THR A 10 3.68 14.26 -52.25
C THR A 10 2.88 14.93 -51.13
N PRO A 11 1.54 14.89 -51.16
CA PRO A 11 0.73 15.44 -50.08
C PRO A 11 1.04 14.65 -48.81
N ARG A 12 1.50 15.35 -47.77
CA ARG A 12 1.65 14.81 -46.44
C ARG A 12 0.25 14.59 -45.90
N THR A 13 -0.14 13.32 -45.76
CA THR A 13 -1.35 12.95 -45.05
C THR A 13 -1.26 13.53 -43.64
N GLU A 14 -2.12 14.51 -43.38
CA GLU A 14 -2.33 15.07 -42.05
C GLU A 14 -2.86 13.95 -41.17
N SER A 15 -1.99 13.44 -40.29
CA SER A 15 -2.35 12.57 -39.20
C SER A 15 -3.39 13.32 -38.37
N THR A 16 -4.66 12.96 -38.57
CA THR A 16 -5.78 13.50 -37.82
C THR A 16 -5.50 13.33 -36.33
N ASP A 17 -5.23 14.47 -35.71
CA ASP A 17 -5.09 14.72 -34.29
C ASP A 17 -6.39 14.30 -33.57
N LYS A 18 -6.50 13.01 -33.23
CA LYS A 18 -7.37 12.54 -32.17
C LYS A 18 -6.44 12.15 -31.03
N PRO A 19 -6.56 12.73 -29.82
CA PRO A 19 -5.86 12.21 -28.68
C PRO A 19 -6.44 10.83 -28.40
N ALA A 20 -5.84 9.78 -28.96
CA ALA A 20 -5.98 8.44 -28.42
C ALA A 20 -5.56 8.58 -26.97
N THR A 21 -6.54 8.66 -26.07
CA THR A 21 -6.23 8.80 -24.65
C THR A 21 -5.37 7.59 -24.29
N LEU A 22 -4.38 7.73 -23.41
CA LEU A 22 -3.46 6.63 -23.07
C LEU A 22 -4.20 5.32 -22.71
N LYS A 23 -5.47 5.42 -22.29
CA LYS A 23 -6.38 4.31 -22.04
C LYS A 23 -6.78 3.52 -23.28
N ASP A 24 -6.88 4.13 -24.46
CA ASP A 24 -7.22 3.47 -25.73
C ASP A 24 -6.03 2.72 -26.34
N LEU A 25 -4.80 3.15 -26.04
CA LEU A 25 -3.57 2.45 -26.43
C LEU A 25 -3.19 1.33 -25.46
N LEU A 26 -3.67 1.41 -24.21
CA LEU A 26 -3.38 0.41 -23.19
C LEU A 26 -4.41 -0.72 -23.28
N ASN A 27 -3.93 -1.93 -23.61
CA ASN A 27 -4.78 -3.10 -23.73
C ASN A 27 -5.62 -3.28 -22.44
N PRO A 28 -6.97 -3.28 -22.51
CA PRO A 28 -7.86 -3.43 -21.36
C PRO A 28 -7.54 -4.67 -20.51
N GLN A 29 -7.07 -5.74 -21.14
CA GLN A 29 -6.63 -6.97 -20.46
C GLN A 29 -5.44 -6.72 -19.52
N VAL A 30 -4.52 -5.82 -19.88
CA VAL A 30 -3.37 -5.47 -19.04
C VAL A 30 -3.80 -4.60 -17.87
N ILE A 31 -4.76 -3.70 -18.07
CA ILE A 31 -5.35 -2.89 -16.98
C ILE A 31 -6.07 -3.78 -15.97
N GLU A 32 -6.85 -4.77 -16.44
CA GLU A 32 -7.53 -5.73 -15.57
C GLU A 32 -6.54 -6.56 -14.76
N ARG A 33 -5.47 -7.07 -15.38
CA ARG A 33 -4.39 -7.78 -14.68
C ARG A 33 -3.71 -6.91 -13.64
N LEU A 34 -3.44 -5.64 -13.97
CA LEU A 34 -2.79 -4.70 -13.05
C LEU A 34 -3.70 -4.37 -11.85
N LYS A 35 -5.01 -4.20 -12.09
CA LYS A 35 -5.99 -4.02 -11.00
C LYS A 35 -6.05 -5.24 -10.10
N ALA A 36 -6.13 -6.45 -10.67
CA ALA A 36 -6.14 -7.69 -9.90
C ALA A 36 -4.86 -7.84 -9.05
N GLN A 37 -3.69 -7.49 -9.59
CA GLN A 37 -2.44 -7.48 -8.85
C GLN A 37 -2.41 -6.41 -7.74
N ALA A 38 -2.90 -5.21 -8.03
CA ALA A 38 -2.99 -4.13 -7.05
C ALA A 38 -3.93 -4.48 -5.89
N ASP A 39 -5.06 -5.13 -6.19
CA ASP A 39 -6.02 -5.55 -5.17
C ASP A 39 -5.47 -6.71 -4.33
N SER A 40 -4.72 -7.65 -4.95
CA SER A 40 -3.99 -8.68 -4.20
C SER A 40 -2.95 -8.07 -3.25
N LEU A 41 -2.14 -7.12 -3.73
CA LEU A 41 -1.12 -6.46 -2.91
C LEU A 41 -1.73 -5.70 -1.73
N LYS A 42 -2.84 -4.98 -1.95
CA LYS A 42 -3.56 -4.30 -0.88
C LYS A 42 -4.11 -5.27 0.16
N ALA A 43 -4.64 -6.42 -0.28
CA ALA A 43 -5.15 -7.45 0.63
C ALA A 43 -4.02 -8.04 1.48
N ASP A 44 -2.84 -8.26 0.90
CA ASP A 44 -1.67 -8.77 1.63
C ASP A 44 -1.11 -7.73 2.60
N GLU A 45 -1.08 -6.45 2.22
CA GLU A 45 -0.66 -5.36 3.08
C GLU A 45 -1.62 -5.17 4.27
N ALA A 46 -2.93 -5.25 4.04
CA ALA A 46 -3.93 -5.23 5.10
C ALA A 46 -3.73 -6.39 6.10
N LYS A 47 -3.48 -7.60 5.60
CA LYS A 47 -3.18 -8.76 6.46
C LYS A 47 -1.90 -8.57 7.28
N ARG A 48 -0.83 -8.02 6.67
CA ARG A 48 0.42 -7.74 7.38
C ARG A 48 0.21 -6.75 8.53
N LEU A 49 -0.58 -5.70 8.29
CA LEU A 49 -0.91 -4.71 9.31
C LEU A 49 -1.73 -5.34 10.44
N GLU A 50 -2.73 -6.15 10.13
CA GLU A 50 -3.53 -6.89 11.12
C GLU A 50 -2.67 -7.85 11.95
N GLU A 51 -1.78 -8.61 11.31
CA GLU A 51 -0.82 -9.49 11.99
C GLU A 51 0.10 -8.72 12.95
N GLU A 52 0.59 -7.54 12.55
CA GLU A 52 1.43 -6.70 13.39
C GLU A 52 0.66 -6.17 14.60
N ARG A 53 -0.58 -5.73 14.41
CA ARG A 53 -1.45 -5.31 15.51
C ARG A 53 -1.69 -6.43 16.50
N LEU A 54 -2.02 -7.62 16.01
CA LEU A 54 -2.25 -8.80 16.85
C LEU A 54 -0.99 -9.19 17.63
N LYS A 55 0.19 -9.14 17.01
CA LYS A 55 1.47 -9.39 17.68
C LYS A 55 1.77 -8.35 18.76
N ARG A 56 1.52 -7.07 18.51
CA ARG A 56 1.73 -6.00 19.50
C ARG A 56 0.78 -6.17 20.70
N GLU A 57 -0.48 -6.51 20.46
CA GLU A 57 -1.44 -6.78 21.54
C GLU A 57 -1.07 -8.04 22.34
N ALA A 58 -0.64 -9.11 21.66
CA ALA A 58 -0.17 -10.32 22.31
C ALA A 58 1.07 -10.06 23.17
N ALA A 59 2.02 -9.25 22.67
CA ALA A 59 3.23 -8.86 23.42
C ALA A 59 2.86 -8.05 24.67
N ARG A 60 1.97 -7.05 24.54
CA ARG A 60 1.47 -6.25 25.67
C ARG A 60 0.78 -7.12 26.72
N LYS A 61 -0.03 -8.08 26.29
CA LYS A 61 -0.71 -9.01 27.20
C LYS A 61 0.27 -9.96 27.89
N ALA A 62 1.30 -10.42 27.18
CA ALA A 62 2.34 -11.27 27.76
C ALA A 62 3.18 -10.50 28.79
N GLU A 63 3.57 -9.27 28.47
CA GLU A 63 4.29 -8.37 29.38
C GLU A 63 3.45 -8.05 30.63
N GLN A 64 2.19 -7.66 30.46
CA GLN A 64 1.27 -7.43 31.58
C GLN A 64 1.18 -8.68 32.47
N LYS A 65 1.02 -9.86 31.87
CA LYS A 65 1.02 -11.12 32.64
C LYS A 65 2.34 -11.35 33.37
N ARG A 66 3.49 -10.96 32.83
CA ARG A 66 4.76 -11.09 33.55
C ARG A 66 4.80 -10.14 34.74
N LEU A 67 4.40 -8.89 34.54
CA LEU A 67 4.34 -7.86 35.59
C LEU A 67 3.34 -8.22 36.69
N ASP A 68 2.21 -8.84 36.33
CA ASP A 68 1.21 -9.34 37.28
C ASP A 68 1.70 -10.56 38.08
N ASN A 69 2.71 -11.28 37.59
CA ASN A 69 3.37 -12.36 38.33
C ASN A 69 4.64 -11.91 39.04
N ASP A 70 5.13 -10.71 38.75
CA ASP A 70 6.33 -10.16 39.35
C ASP A 70 5.98 -9.44 40.65
N PHE A 71 6.39 -10.05 41.76
CA PHE A 71 6.09 -9.55 43.09
C PHE A 71 6.68 -8.16 43.36
N GLU A 72 7.82 -7.82 42.76
CA GLU A 72 8.45 -6.51 42.93
C GLU A 72 7.57 -5.42 42.28
N HIS A 73 7.17 -5.63 41.03
CA HIS A 73 6.25 -4.74 40.33
C HIS A 73 4.89 -4.63 41.04
N LEU A 74 4.33 -5.74 41.53
CA LEU A 74 3.09 -5.73 42.32
C LEU A 74 3.26 -4.95 43.62
N LEU A 75 4.38 -5.08 44.32
CA LEU A 75 4.62 -4.40 45.59
C LEU A 75 4.77 -2.89 45.42
N GLU A 76 5.48 -2.45 44.38
CA GLU A 76 5.66 -1.04 44.07
C GLU A 76 4.36 -0.36 43.59
N ASN A 77 3.54 -1.07 42.79
CA ASN A 77 2.31 -0.51 42.24
C ASN A 77 1.07 -0.75 43.10
N SER A 78 1.08 -1.75 43.98
CA SER A 78 0.01 -1.90 44.97
C SER A 78 0.23 -0.85 46.04
N GLY A 79 -0.60 0.20 46.05
CA GLY A 79 -0.61 1.25 47.08
C GLY A 79 -1.08 0.75 48.46
N MET A 80 -0.69 -0.46 48.85
CA MET A 80 -1.10 -1.14 50.07
C MET A 80 -0.37 -0.53 51.26
N ASP A 81 -0.89 0.61 51.72
CA ASP A 81 -0.43 1.25 52.94
C ASP A 81 -1.02 0.53 54.16
N TRP A 82 -0.30 -0.49 54.62
CA TRP A 82 -0.66 -1.34 55.77
C TRP A 82 -0.93 -0.54 57.06
N ARG A 83 -0.45 0.71 57.17
CA ARG A 83 -0.77 1.61 58.29
C ARG A 83 -2.24 2.03 58.33
N LYS A 84 -2.96 1.94 57.21
CA LYS A 84 -4.40 2.29 57.11
C LYS A 84 -5.34 1.20 57.61
N TYR A 85 -4.84 -0.01 57.84
CA TYR A 85 -5.63 -1.18 58.25
C TYR A 85 -5.31 -1.65 59.67
N LYS A 86 -4.70 -0.77 60.49
CA LYS A 86 -4.27 -1.06 61.85
C LYS A 86 -5.21 -0.49 62.89
#